data_AF-A0A956FHE2-F1
#
_entry.id   AF-A0A956FHE2-F1
#
_cell.length_a   1.000
_cell.length_b   1.000
_cell.length_c   1.000
_cell.angle_alpha   90.00
_cell.angle_beta   90.00
_cell.angle_gamma   90.00
#
_symmetry.space_group_name_H-M   'P 1'
#
loop_
_entity.id
_entity.type
_entity.pdbx_description
1 polymer ?
#
loop_
_entity_poly.entity_id
_entity_poly.type
_entity_poly.pdbx_seq_one_letter_code
_entity_poly.pdbx_strand_id
1 'polypeptide(L)'
;MPRIFIAQSLVDAWLSEGWVQLDGELMKMSAQGVPASLFISPAVYFERVDGDGGDPYQVVGCVKSSQELAQMGAEHFDRDVVLGEQAYTVEPGFVAVPVGPDGTETLMDGNAWGRLRDSLLQMAG
;
A
#
# COMPACT_ATOMS: atom_id res chain seq x y z
N MET A 1 13.63 0.51 6.25
CA MET A 1 12.86 1.77 6.08
C MET A 1 11.38 1.44 6.16
N PRO A 2 10.55 2.28 6.78
CA PRO A 2 9.14 1.97 6.89
C PRO A 2 8.49 2.03 5.51
N ARG A 3 7.78 0.97 5.15
CA ARG A 3 6.89 0.89 3.99
C ARG A 3 5.48 0.91 4.51
N ILE A 4 4.61 1.67 3.86
CA ILE A 4 3.22 1.82 4.27
C ILE A 4 2.35 1.10 3.24
N PHE A 5 1.40 0.30 3.69
CA PHE A 5 0.32 -0.13 2.81
C PHE A 5 -0.81 0.89 2.88
N ILE A 6 -1.29 1.32 1.73
CA ILE A 6 -2.42 2.23 1.59
C ILE A 6 -3.45 1.54 0.71
N ALA A 7 -4.63 1.25 1.26
CA ALA A 7 -5.72 0.66 0.51
C ALA A 7 -6.14 1.57 -0.66
N GLN A 8 -6.50 0.97 -1.80
CA GLN A 8 -6.90 1.72 -2.99
C GLN A 8 -8.09 2.65 -2.68
N SER A 9 -9.07 2.14 -1.93
CA SER A 9 -10.24 2.90 -1.48
C SER A 9 -9.90 4.18 -0.73
N LEU A 10 -8.82 4.18 0.07
CA LEU A 10 -8.33 5.39 0.76
C LEU A 10 -7.68 6.37 -0.21
N VAL A 11 -6.88 5.88 -1.17
CA VAL A 11 -6.29 6.73 -2.20
C VAL A 11 -7.37 7.42 -3.02
N ASP A 12 -8.42 6.68 -3.40
CA ASP A 12 -9.56 7.21 -4.14
C ASP A 12 -10.31 8.29 -3.35
N ALA A 13 -10.53 8.08 -2.04
CA ALA A 13 -11.13 9.08 -1.17
C ALA A 13 -10.27 10.35 -1.09
N TRP A 14 -8.97 10.21 -0.84
CA TRP A 14 -8.06 11.34 -0.74
C TRP A 14 -7.90 12.13 -2.04
N LEU A 15 -7.98 11.46 -3.19
CA LEU A 15 -8.01 12.10 -4.50
C LEU A 15 -9.30 12.91 -4.69
N SER A 16 -10.45 12.33 -4.34
CA SER A 16 -11.75 12.99 -4.42
C SER A 16 -11.82 14.23 -3.51
N GLU A 17 -11.18 14.18 -2.34
CA GLU A 17 -11.11 15.29 -1.39
C GLU A 17 -10.01 16.31 -1.70
N GLY A 18 -9.16 16.03 -2.71
CA GLY A 18 -8.06 16.90 -3.12
C GLY A 18 -6.89 16.94 -2.13
N TRP A 19 -6.81 15.97 -1.23
CA TRP A 19 -5.74 15.87 -0.24
C TRP A 19 -4.44 15.33 -0.83
N VAL A 20 -4.53 14.55 -1.90
CA VAL A 20 -3.38 14.03 -2.64
C VAL A 20 -3.51 14.30 -4.13
N GLN A 21 -2.38 14.32 -4.81
CA GLN A 21 -2.28 14.36 -6.27
C GLN A 21 -1.39 13.21 -6.73
N LEU A 22 -1.77 12.55 -7.83
CA LEU A 22 -0.96 11.51 -8.46
C LEU A 22 -0.27 12.03 -9.72
N ASP A 23 1.01 11.74 -9.84
CA ASP A 23 1.87 12.04 -10.97
C ASP A 23 2.64 10.75 -11.33
N GLY A 24 1.99 9.89 -12.11
CA GLY A 24 2.45 8.52 -12.33
C GLY A 24 2.49 7.73 -11.03
N GLU A 25 3.67 7.23 -10.66
CA GLU A 25 3.91 6.48 -9.42
C GLU A 25 4.22 7.39 -8.23
N LEU A 26 4.23 8.71 -8.42
CA LEU A 26 4.50 9.69 -7.36
C LEU A 26 3.19 10.24 -6.81
N MET A 27 2.92 9.96 -5.53
CA MET A 27 1.83 10.57 -4.77
C MET A 27 2.34 11.78 -3.99
N LYS A 28 1.78 12.96 -4.26
CA LYS A 28 2.10 14.21 -3.57
C LYS A 28 0.96 14.53 -2.60
N MET A 29 1.28 14.62 -1.31
CA MET A 29 0.31 14.99 -0.28
C MET A 29 0.25 16.51 -0.14
N SER A 30 -0.96 17.05 -0.24
CA SER A 30 -1.27 18.49 -0.17
C SER A 30 -2.07 18.87 1.09
N ALA A 31 -2.52 17.88 1.87
CA ALA A 31 -3.32 18.07 3.08
C ALA A 31 -2.55 18.77 4.22
N GLN A 32 -3.29 19.36 5.17
CA GLN A 32 -2.80 20.15 6.32
C GLN A 32 -1.90 19.30 7.23
N GLY A 33 -0.61 19.26 6.92
CA GLY A 33 0.39 18.43 7.57
C GLY A 33 1.78 18.63 6.97
N VAL A 34 2.68 17.65 7.14
CA VAL A 34 4.01 17.69 6.52
C VAL A 34 3.86 17.38 5.03
N PRO A 35 4.23 18.28 4.11
CA PRO A 35 4.24 17.95 2.69
C PRO A 35 5.18 16.77 2.48
N ALA A 36 4.63 15.68 1.97
CA ALA A 36 5.34 14.44 1.73
C ALA A 36 5.06 13.97 0.30
N SER A 37 6.09 13.43 -0.33
CA SER A 37 5.97 12.69 -1.57
C SER A 37 6.22 11.22 -1.29
N LEU A 38 5.39 10.36 -1.84
CA LEU A 38 5.48 8.92 -1.69
C LEU A 38 5.61 8.30 -3.09
N PHE A 39 6.61 7.45 -3.31
CA PHE A 39 6.52 6.51 -4.43
C PHE A 39 5.58 5.38 -4.04
N ILE A 40 4.59 5.13 -4.90
CA ILE A 40 3.61 4.07 -4.72
C ILE A 40 3.81 2.99 -5.78
N SER A 41 3.69 1.74 -5.36
CA SER A 41 3.69 0.59 -6.26
C SER A 41 2.49 -0.29 -5.96
N PRO A 42 1.77 -0.79 -6.98
CA PRO A 42 0.61 -1.66 -6.79
C PRO A 42 0.94 -2.86 -5.90
N ALA A 43 0.04 -3.14 -4.97
CA ALA A 43 0.19 -4.20 -3.98
C ALA A 43 -1.16 -4.69 -3.46
N VAL A 44 -1.14 -5.80 -2.74
CA VAL A 44 -2.31 -6.33 -2.05
C VAL A 44 -1.94 -6.68 -0.61
N TYR A 45 -2.91 -6.51 0.30
CA TYR A 45 -2.85 -7.07 1.65
C TYR A 45 -3.71 -8.34 1.71
N PHE A 46 -3.12 -9.46 2.09
CA PHE A 46 -3.82 -10.73 2.20
C PHE A 46 -4.66 -10.77 3.47
N GLU A 47 -5.99 -10.70 3.34
CA GLU A 47 -6.91 -10.66 4.48
C GLU A 47 -7.15 -12.04 5.07
N ARG A 48 -7.42 -13.01 4.20
CA ARG A 48 -7.69 -14.40 4.59
C ARG A 48 -7.46 -15.37 3.43
N VAL A 49 -7.32 -16.63 3.79
CA VAL A 49 -7.47 -17.75 2.86
C VAL A 49 -8.95 -18.10 2.72
N ASP A 50 -9.39 -18.40 1.50
CA ASP A 50 -10.75 -18.84 1.24
C ASP A 50 -10.85 -20.38 1.29
N GLY A 51 -11.89 -20.88 1.97
CA GLY A 51 -12.10 -22.31 2.19
C GLY A 51 -11.46 -22.83 3.50
N ASP A 52 -11.48 -24.16 3.66
CA ASP A 52 -10.98 -24.85 4.86
C ASP A 52 -9.50 -25.27 4.76
N GLY A 53 -8.86 -25.02 3.61
CA GLY A 53 -7.41 -25.13 3.48
C GLY A 53 -6.77 -24.02 4.30
N GLY A 54 -5.80 -24.36 5.16
CA GLY A 54 -5.06 -23.35 5.91
C GLY A 54 -4.27 -22.41 5.00
N ASP A 55 -3.31 -21.65 5.54
CA ASP A 55 -2.44 -20.77 4.75
C ASP A 55 -1.07 -21.42 4.50
N PRO A 56 -0.93 -22.35 3.53
CA PRO A 56 0.33 -23.08 3.29
C PRO A 56 1.47 -22.18 2.83
N TYR A 57 1.14 -21.03 2.22
CA TYR A 57 2.12 -20.06 1.74
C TYR A 57 2.46 -18.99 2.78
N GLN A 58 1.79 -18.99 3.94
CA GLN A 58 2.01 -18.05 5.05
C GLN A 58 1.95 -16.57 4.62
N VAL A 59 1.01 -16.24 3.73
CA VAL A 59 0.85 -14.90 3.17
C VAL A 59 -0.24 -14.08 3.84
N VAL A 60 -1.17 -14.70 4.58
CA VAL A 60 -2.21 -13.98 5.31
C VAL A 60 -1.59 -13.03 6.32
N GLY A 61 -2.07 -11.78 6.35
CA GLY A 61 -1.50 -10.70 7.15
C GLY A 61 -0.26 -10.06 6.54
N CYS A 62 0.18 -10.50 5.36
CA CYS A 62 1.30 -9.89 4.64
C CYS A 62 0.82 -8.99 3.50
N VAL A 63 1.70 -8.05 3.12
CA VAL A 63 1.54 -7.23 1.92
C VAL A 63 2.49 -7.75 0.86
N LYS A 64 2.01 -7.88 -0.38
CA LYS A 64 2.82 -8.24 -1.54
C LYS A 64 2.57 -7.26 -2.68
N SER A 65 3.66 -6.75 -3.26
CA SER A 65 3.60 -5.98 -4.50
C SER A 65 3.14 -6.85 -5.67
N SER A 66 2.59 -6.24 -6.71
CA SER A 66 2.24 -6.97 -7.94
C SER A 66 3.45 -7.67 -8.58
N GLN A 67 4.66 -7.12 -8.40
CA GLN A 67 5.89 -7.78 -8.83
C GLN A 67 6.17 -9.06 -8.03
N GLU A 68 6.01 -9.02 -6.71
CA GLU A 68 6.16 -10.22 -5.86
C GLU A 68 5.10 -11.27 -6.19
N LEU A 69 3.83 -10.86 -6.40
CA LEU A 69 2.75 -11.77 -6.82
C LEU A 69 3.12 -12.49 -8.12
N ALA A 70 3.60 -11.76 -9.13
CA ALA A 70 4.03 -12.35 -10.39
C ALA A 70 5.20 -13.33 -10.21
N GLN A 71 6.16 -13.02 -9.34
CA GLN A 71 7.29 -13.90 -9.02
C GLN A 71 6.85 -15.18 -8.29
N MET A 72 5.79 -15.08 -7.48
CA MET A 72 5.19 -16.22 -6.80
C MET A 72 4.34 -17.09 -7.73
N GLY A 73 4.08 -16.64 -8.96
CA GLY A 73 3.14 -17.30 -9.88
C GLY A 73 1.69 -17.16 -9.44
N ALA A 74 1.38 -16.09 -8.69
CA ALA A 74 0.02 -15.79 -8.26
C ALA A 74 -0.76 -15.09 -9.38
N GLU A 75 -2.03 -15.46 -9.52
CA GLU A 75 -2.99 -14.76 -10.36
C GLU A 75 -3.81 -13.81 -9.49
N HIS A 76 -3.77 -12.51 -9.81
CA HIS A 76 -4.52 -11.48 -9.07
C HIS A 76 -5.63 -10.93 -9.95
N PHE A 77 -6.86 -10.97 -9.44
CA PHE A 77 -8.03 -10.36 -10.06
C PHE A 77 -8.88 -9.65 -9.00
N ASP A 78 -8.96 -8.33 -9.08
CA ASP A 78 -9.76 -7.50 -8.16
C ASP A 78 -9.41 -7.76 -6.67
N ARG A 79 -10.32 -8.40 -5.92
CA ARG A 79 -10.13 -8.78 -4.51
C ARG A 79 -9.73 -10.24 -4.29
N ASP A 80 -9.43 -10.95 -5.36
CA ASP A 80 -9.10 -12.38 -5.33
C ASP A 80 -7.66 -12.60 -5.80
N VAL A 81 -6.89 -13.36 -5.02
CA VAL A 81 -5.58 -13.87 -5.44
C VAL A 81 -5.61 -15.39 -5.38
N VAL A 82 -5.23 -16.02 -6.49
CA VAL A 82 -5.02 -17.46 -6.57
C VAL A 82 -3.52 -17.74 -6.59
N LEU A 83 -3.04 -18.57 -5.67
CA LEU A 83 -1.65 -18.99 -5.58
C LEU A 83 -1.59 -20.51 -5.47
N GLY A 84 -1.13 -21.15 -6.55
CA GLY A 84 -1.22 -22.60 -6.69
C GLY A 84 -2.67 -23.06 -6.71
N GLU A 85 -3.06 -23.87 -5.72
CA GLU A 85 -4.45 -24.36 -5.57
C GLU A 85 -5.28 -23.55 -4.57
N GLN A 86 -4.70 -22.51 -3.97
CA GLN A 86 -5.32 -21.77 -2.88
C GLN A 86 -5.82 -20.41 -3.34
N ALA A 87 -7.08 -20.11 -3.02
CA ALA A 87 -7.67 -18.79 -3.21
C ALA A 87 -7.57 -17.97 -1.92
N TYR A 88 -7.36 -16.67 -2.07
CA TYR A 88 -7.23 -15.70 -1.00
C TYR A 88 -8.07 -14.46 -1.30
N THR A 89 -8.79 -13.99 -0.29
CA THR A 89 -9.38 -12.65 -0.31
C THR A 89 -8.31 -11.63 0.06
N VAL A 90 -8.17 -10.60 -0.76
CA VAL A 90 -7.19 -9.53 -0.57
C VAL A 90 -7.82 -8.15 -0.61
N GLU A 91 -7.17 -7.19 0.06
CA GLU A 91 -7.45 -5.76 -0.10
C GLU A 91 -6.45 -5.17 -1.11
N PRO A 92 -6.91 -4.65 -2.26
CA PRO A 92 -6.04 -4.00 -3.23
C PRO A 92 -5.57 -2.64 -2.72
N GLY A 93 -4.36 -2.25 -3.09
CA GLY A 93 -3.79 -0.97 -2.71
C GLY A 93 -2.38 -0.78 -3.21
N PHE A 94 -1.59 -0.08 -2.42
CA PHE A 94 -0.24 0.32 -2.78
C PHE A 94 0.71 0.15 -1.61
N VAL A 95 1.94 -0.26 -1.92
CA VAL A 95 3.07 -0.02 -1.02
C VAL A 95 3.63 1.36 -1.32
N ALA A 96 3.68 2.20 -0.30
CA ALA A 96 4.16 3.57 -0.36
C ALA A 96 5.49 3.72 0.38
N VAL A 97 6.44 4.41 -0.27
CA VAL A 97 7.78 4.72 0.27
C VAL A 97 8.01 6.22 0.25
N PRO A 98 8.33 6.86 1.39
CA PRO A 98 8.63 8.29 1.43
C PRO A 98 9.87 8.65 0.60
N VAL A 99 9.73 9.69 -0.22
CA VAL A 99 10.81 10.23 -1.06
C VAL A 99 11.04 11.71 -0.82
N GLY A 100 12.27 12.13 -1.07
CA GLY A 100 12.69 13.52 -1.00
C GLY A 100 12.33 14.29 -2.27
N PRO A 101 12.65 15.59 -2.32
CA PRO A 101 12.38 16.45 -3.48
C PRO A 101 13.01 15.93 -4.78
N ASP A 102 14.16 15.26 -4.66
CA ASP A 102 14.91 14.70 -5.78
C ASP A 102 14.44 13.27 -6.17
N GLY A 103 13.34 12.80 -5.58
CA GLY A 103 12.79 11.47 -5.83
C GLY A 103 13.54 10.31 -5.14
N THR A 104 14.61 10.59 -4.41
CA THR A 104 15.33 9.54 -3.66
C THR A 104 14.56 9.13 -2.42
N GLU A 105 14.49 7.82 -2.14
CA GLU A 105 13.99 7.29 -0.88
C GLU A 105 14.67 8.00 0.28
N THR A 106 13.86 8.62 1.14
CA THR A 106 14.39 9.35 2.28
C THR A 106 14.34 8.46 3.51
N LEU A 107 15.48 8.31 4.17
CA LEU A 107 15.53 7.81 5.54
C LEU A 107 14.79 8.79 6.44
N MET A 108 13.50 8.52 6.69
CA MET A 108 12.74 9.25 7.70
C MET A 108 13.26 8.90 9.08
N ASP A 109 13.65 9.92 9.84
CA ASP A 109 13.87 9.77 11.28
C ASP A 109 12.56 9.47 12.03
N GLY A 110 12.66 9.12 13.31
CA GLY A 110 11.48 8.75 14.12
C GLY A 110 10.44 9.86 14.26
N ASN A 111 10.85 11.13 14.26
CA ASN A 111 9.94 12.27 14.37
C ASN A 111 9.25 12.57 13.02
N ALA A 112 9.98 12.44 11.91
CA ALA A 112 9.41 12.54 10.57
C ALA A 112 8.39 11.42 10.33
N TRP A 113 8.71 10.19 10.74
CA TRP A 113 7.79 9.06 10.69
C TRP A 113 6.53 9.28 11.54
N GLY A 114 6.69 9.74 12.78
CA GLY A 114 5.56 10.02 13.67
C GLY A 114 4.58 11.02 13.04
N ARG A 115 5.10 12.13 12.51
CA ARG A 115 4.27 13.15 11.83
C ARG A 115 3.55 12.60 10.59
N LEU A 116 4.25 11.85 9.73
CA LEU A 116 3.64 11.24 8.55
C LEU A 116 2.51 10.28 8.95
N ARG A 117 2.78 9.39 9.91
CA ARG A 117 1.78 8.45 10.41
C ARG A 117 0.55 9.16 10.97
N ASP A 118 0.76 10.20 11.78
CA ASP A 118 -0.35 10.93 12.40
C ASP A 118 -1.18 11.66 11.33
N SER A 119 -0.55 12.23 10.29
CA SER A 119 -1.25 12.78 9.13
C SER A 119 -2.05 11.73 8.37
N LEU A 120 -1.47 10.56 8.10
CA LEU A 120 -2.16 9.46 7.42
C LEU A 120 -3.36 8.95 8.23
N LEU A 121 -3.23 8.84 9.55
CA LEU A 121 -4.32 8.42 10.44
C LEU A 121 -5.44 9.46 10.48
N GLN A 122 -5.11 10.76 10.46
CA GLN A 122 -6.12 11.82 10.39
C GLN A 122 -6.89 11.78 9.07
N MET A 123 -6.24 11.40 7.97
CA MET A 123 -6.84 11.29 6.65
C MET A 123 -7.61 9.97 6.45
N ALA A 124 -7.39 8.95 7.28
CA ALA A 124 -8.11 7.68 7.21
C ALA A 124 -9.43 7.66 8.01
N GLY A 125 -9.82 8.80 8.57
CA GLY A 125 -10.97 8.96 9.48
C GLY A 125 -12.33 8.61 8.89
#